data_AF-A0A8T3KKP7-F1
#
_entry.id   AF-A0A8T3KKP7-F1
#
_cell.length_a   1.000
_cell.length_b   1.000
_cell.length_c   1.000
_cell.angle_alpha   90.00
_cell.angle_beta   90.00
_cell.angle_gamma   90.00
#
_symmetry.space_group_name_H-M   'P 1'
#
loop_
_entity.id
_entity.type
_entity.pdbx_description
1 polymer ?
#
loop_
_entity_poly.entity_id
_entity_poly.type
_entity_poly.pdbx_seq_one_letter_code
_entity_poly.pdbx_strand_id
1 'polypeptide(L)' 'MDRNGDMQEITKKDEMYGRFELATAYVPYQQWGELYPPGEALAKGTIFPALYRPYREE' A
#
# COMPACT_ATOMS: atom_id res chain seq x y z
N MET A 1 8.59 -19.52 35.57
CA MET A 1 8.62 -19.06 34.16
C MET A 1 8.62 -20.31 33.31
N ASP A 2 7.43 -20.74 32.90
CA ASP A 2 7.19 -22.06 32.32
C ASP A 2 7.46 -22.04 30.81
N ARG A 3 8.64 -22.54 30.42
CA ARG A 3 9.12 -22.65 29.02
C ARG A 3 8.20 -23.47 28.08
N ASN A 4 7.17 -24.11 28.63
CA ASN A 4 6.24 -24.98 27.91
C ASN A 4 5.05 -24.22 27.29
N GLY A 5 4.75 -23.00 27.76
CA GLY A 5 3.71 -22.13 27.17
C GLY A 5 4.19 -21.49 25.87
N ASP A 6 5.43 -20.99 25.86
CA ASP A 6 6.03 -20.33 24.69
C ASP A 6 6.13 -21.28 23.48
N MET A 7 6.53 -22.54 23.71
CA MET A 7 6.69 -23.52 22.64
C MET A 7 5.37 -23.89 21.95
N GLN A 8 4.24 -23.83 22.66
CA GLN A 8 2.91 -24.11 22.08
C GLN A 8 2.35 -22.92 21.30
N GLU A 9 2.73 -21.69 21.65
CA GLU A 9 2.30 -20.51 20.90
C GLU A 9 3.07 -20.36 19.59
N ILE A 10 4.36 -20.71 19.59
CA ILE A 10 5.24 -20.67 18.41
C ILE A 10 4.75 -21.68 17.35
N THR A 11 4.46 -22.92 17.74
CA THR A 11 3.98 -23.96 16.81
C THR A 11 2.63 -23.61 16.18
N LYS A 12 1.74 -22.95 16.94
CA LYS A 12 0.43 -22.52 16.43
C LYS A 12 0.54 -21.36 15.44
N LYS A 13 1.49 -20.44 15.66
CA LYS A 13 1.80 -19.35 14.72
C LYS A 13 2.44 -19.89 13.45
N ASP A 14 3.34 -20.85 13.55
CA ASP A 14 3.98 -21.50 12.41
C ASP A 14 2.96 -22.29 11.57
N GLU A 15 2.02 -23.01 12.20
CA GLU A 15 0.92 -23.68 11.48
C GLU A 15 -0.07 -22.70 10.81
N MET A 16 -0.27 -21.51 11.41
CA MET A 16 -1.16 -20.47 10.90
C MET A 16 -0.52 -19.71 9.74
N TYR A 17 0.74 -19.28 9.85
CA TYR A 17 1.42 -18.47 8.84
C TYR A 17 2.25 -19.28 7.84
N GLY A 18 2.67 -20.50 8.18
CA GLY A 18 3.48 -21.37 7.31
C GLY A 18 2.74 -21.89 6.07
N ARG A 19 1.42 -21.67 5.99
CA ARG A 19 0.60 -21.97 4.80
C ARG A 19 0.33 -20.76 3.90
N PHE A 20 0.70 -19.56 4.34
CA PHE A 20 0.47 -18.35 3.57
C PHE A 20 1.78 -17.86 2.98
N GLU A 21 1.75 -17.60 1.67
CA GLU A 21 2.83 -16.87 1.02
C GLU A 21 2.75 -15.39 1.41
N LEU A 22 3.91 -14.72 1.46
CA LEU A 22 3.95 -13.28 1.63
C LEU A 22 3.22 -12.60 0.47
N ALA A 23 2.45 -11.56 0.77
CA ALA A 23 1.77 -10.79 -0.25
C ALA A 23 2.78 -10.17 -1.22
N THR A 24 2.55 -10.34 -2.52
CA THR A 24 3.35 -9.71 -3.57
C THR A 24 2.71 -8.39 -3.98
N ALA A 25 3.44 -7.29 -3.83
CA ALA A 25 3.01 -6.00 -4.36
C ALA A 25 3.48 -5.85 -5.81
N TYR A 26 2.55 -5.70 -6.74
CA TYR A 26 2.85 -5.35 -8.12
C TYR A 26 2.87 -3.83 -8.25
N VAL A 27 4.07 -3.26 -8.39
CA VAL A 27 4.24 -1.84 -8.71
C VAL A 27 4.45 -1.72 -10.23
N PRO A 28 3.47 -1.18 -10.99
CA PRO A 28 3.62 -1.02 -12.42
C PRO A 28 4.71 0.02 -12.74
N TYR A 29 5.33 -0.12 -13.92
CA TYR A 29 6.20 0.92 -14.45
C TYR A 29 5.41 2.20 -14.66
N GLN A 30 5.69 3.21 -13.82
CA GLN A 30 5.09 4.52 -13.96
C GLN A 30 5.93 5.37 -14.92
N GLN A 31 5.35 5.70 -16.08
CA GLN A 31 5.98 6.63 -17.01
C GLN A 31 5.95 8.04 -16.42
N TRP A 32 7.05 8.76 -16.57
CA TRP A 32 7.09 10.18 -16.24
C TRP A 32 6.27 10.96 -17.27
N GLY A 33 5.29 11.71 -16.79
CA GLY A 33 4.39 12.51 -17.64
C GLY A 33 4.57 14.01 -17.40
N GLU A 34 3.68 14.78 -18.01
CA GLU A 34 3.58 16.20 -17.73
C GLU A 34 3.23 16.45 -16.26
N LEU A 35 3.73 17.56 -15.73
CA LEU A 35 3.47 18.00 -14.37
C LEU A 35 2.79 19.36 -14.40
N TYR A 36 1.86 19.56 -13.47
CA TYR A 36 1.35 20.89 -13.21
C TYR A 36 2.44 21.79 -12.60
N PRO A 37 2.42 23.10 -12.91
CA PRO A 37 3.18 24.08 -12.14
C PRO A 37 2.78 24.04 -10.65
N PRO A 38 3.67 24.41 -9.72
CA PRO A 38 3.43 24.26 -8.28
C PRO A 38 2.12 24.89 -7.78
N GLY A 39 1.77 26.09 -8.28
CA GLY A 39 0.55 26.78 -7.88
C GLY A 39 -0.73 26.04 -8.31
N GLU A 40 -0.73 25.48 -9.51
CA GLU A 40 -1.86 24.69 -10.01
C GLU A 40 -1.94 23.33 -9.32
N ALA A 41 -0.79 22.68 -9.12
CA ALA A 41 -0.72 21.42 -8.39
C ALA A 41 -1.30 21.54 -6.97
N LEU A 42 -0.98 22.64 -6.27
CA LEU A 42 -1.50 22.94 -4.94
C LEU A 42 -3.03 23.11 -4.95
N ALA A 43 -3.56 23.87 -5.91
CA ALA A 43 -5.01 24.08 -6.03
C ALA A 43 -5.77 22.79 -6.36
N LYS A 44 -5.19 21.90 -7.17
CA LYS A 44 -5.80 20.63 -7.59
C LYS A 44 -5.59 19.47 -6.62
N GLY A 45 -4.66 19.60 -5.67
CA GLY A 45 -4.29 18.54 -4.73
C GLY A 45 -3.47 17.40 -5.35
N THR A 46 -2.94 17.58 -6.56
CA THR A 46 -2.06 16.62 -7.25
C THR A 46 -1.15 17.34 -8.23
N ILE A 47 0.13 16.93 -8.32
CA ILE A 47 1.07 17.43 -9.34
C ILE A 47 0.88 16.75 -10.69
N PHE A 48 0.25 15.57 -10.71
CA PHE A 48 0.08 14.75 -11.89
C PHE A 48 -1.30 15.01 -12.52
N PRO A 49 -1.38 15.54 -13.77
CA PRO A 49 -2.65 15.74 -14.47
C PRO A 49 -3.49 14.47 -14.61
N ALA A 50 -2.85 13.33 -14.84
CA ALA A 50 -3.53 12.03 -14.95
C ALA A 50 -4.32 11.61 -13.70
N LEU A 51 -4.01 12.19 -12.54
CA LEU A 51 -4.67 11.91 -11.27
C LEU A 51 -5.75 12.93 -10.90
N TYR A 52 -5.87 14.06 -11.63
CA TYR A 52 -6.87 15.08 -11.32
C TYR A 52 -8.26 14.63 -11.79
N ARG A 53 -9.13 14.28 -10.82
CA ARG A 53 -10.51 13.82 -11.06
C ARG A 53 -11.49 14.54 -10.11
N PRO A 54 -11.94 15.76 -10.45
CA PRO A 54 -12.92 16.46 -9.62
C PRO A 54 -14.25 15.71 -9.62
N TYR A 55 -14.92 15.67 -8.47
CA TYR A 55 -16.27 15.13 -8.37
C TYR A 55 -17.23 16.03 -9.16
N ARG A 56 -18.19 15.43 -9.86
CA ARG A 56 -19.30 16.18 -10.45
C ARG A 56 -20.25 16.57 -9.33
N GLU A 57 -20.80 17.77 -9.41
CA GLU A 57 -21.95 18.16 -8.60
C GLU A 57 -23.17 17.39 -9.14
N GLU A 58 -23.89 16.70 -8.27
CA GLU A 58 -25.12 15.95 -8.60
C GLU A 58 -26.34 16.88 -8.78
#